data_AF-A0A9P0L898-F1
#
_entry.id   AF-A0A9P0L898-F1
#
_cell.length_a   1.000
_cell.length_b   1.000
_cell.length_c   1.000
_cell.angle_alpha   90.00
_cell.angle_beta   90.00
_cell.angle_gamma   90.00
#
_symmetry.space_group_name_H-M   'P 1'
#
loop_
_entity.id
_entity.type
_entity.pdbx_description
1 polymer ?
#
loop_
_entity_poly.entity_id
_entity_poly.type
_entity_poly.pdbx_seq_one_letter_code
_entity_poly.pdbx_strand_id
1 'polypeptide(L)' 'MSRGIAKVFRRKFGRVHELRQSNPEVGEVLQVTEEGTNRKIFCLVTKKASYQKPNYEDVWNPLCLLREVLLAEDLR' A
#
# COMPACT_ATOMS: atom_id res chain seq x y z
N MET A 1 -8.78 5.51 -3.95
CA MET A 1 -9.19 4.11 -4.23
C MET A 1 -10.66 4.01 -4.63
N SER A 2 -11.06 4.49 -5.81
CA SER A 2 -12.47 4.51 -6.27
C SER A 2 -12.72 3.75 -7.58
N ARG A 3 -11.65 3.36 -8.30
CA ARG A 3 -11.69 2.69 -9.61
C ARG A 3 -10.81 1.43 -9.62
N GLY A 4 -11.08 0.53 -10.55
CA GLY A 4 -10.31 -0.70 -10.78
C GLY A 4 -10.23 -1.60 -9.55
N ILE A 5 -9.12 -2.34 -9.45
CA ILE A 5 -8.87 -3.27 -8.33
C ILE A 5 -8.83 -2.56 -6.98
N ALA A 6 -8.41 -1.29 -6.93
CA ALA A 6 -8.42 -0.49 -5.71
C ALA A 6 -9.83 -0.29 -5.13
N LYS A 7 -10.88 -0.28 -5.97
CA LYS A 7 -12.28 -0.24 -5.50
C LYS A 7 -12.67 -1.55 -4.79
N VAL A 8 -12.20 -2.68 -5.31
CA VAL A 8 -12.45 -4.01 -4.74
C VAL A 8 -11.71 -4.14 -3.40
N PHE A 9 -10.43 -3.75 -3.35
CA PHE A 9 -9.65 -3.74 -2.11
C PHE A 9 -10.32 -2.91 -1.02
N ARG A 10 -10.77 -1.69 -1.34
CA ARG A 10 -11.49 -0.85 -0.38
C ARG A 10 -12.76 -1.52 0.15
N ARG A 11 -13.52 -2.21 -0.70
CA ARG A 11 -14.77 -2.88 -0.30
C ARG A 11 -14.52 -4.13 0.54
N LYS A 12 -13.48 -4.89 0.21
CA LYS A 12 -13.19 -6.18 0.85
C LYS A 12 -12.47 -6.02 2.19
N PHE A 13 -11.48 -5.14 2.25
CA PHE A 13 -10.58 -5.03 3.40
C PHE A 13 -10.85 -3.80 4.28
N GLY A 14 -11.77 -2.91 3.88
CA GLY A 14 -12.46 -2.02 4.80
C GLY A 14 -11.62 -1.17 5.76
N ARG A 15 -10.39 -0.75 5.44
CA ARG A 15 -9.53 0.04 6.37
C ARG A 15 -8.77 1.17 5.69
N VAL A 16 -9.33 1.67 4.58
CA VAL A 16 -8.76 2.79 3.81
C VAL A 16 -8.74 4.09 4.61
N HIS A 17 -9.55 4.21 5.67
CA HIS A 17 -9.53 5.37 6.56
C HIS A 17 -8.20 5.46 7.33
N GLU A 18 -7.74 4.36 7.92
CA GLU A 18 -6.47 4.31 8.64
C GLU A 18 -5.29 4.61 7.72
N LEU A 19 -5.32 4.02 6.51
CA LEU A 19 -4.35 4.32 5.45
C LEU A 19 -4.32 5.80 5.02
N ARG A 20 -5.42 6.54 5.22
CA ARG A 20 -5.47 7.98 4.91
C ARG A 20 -4.99 8.83 6.08
N GLN A 21 -5.21 8.37 7.31
CA GLN A 21 -4.76 9.07 8.52
C GLN A 21 -3.23 9.05 8.65
N SER A 22 -2.55 8.06 8.08
CA SER A 22 -1.09 8.00 8.05
C SER A 22 -0.43 9.04 7.12
N ASN A 23 -1.22 9.84 6.39
CA ASN A 23 -0.76 10.87 5.45
C ASN A 23 0.43 10.43 4.57
N PRO A 24 0.26 9.36 3.79
CA PRO A 24 1.36 8.72 3.08
C PRO A 24 2.00 9.58 1.99
N GLU A 25 3.31 9.46 1.85
CA GLU A 25 4.09 10.06 0.77
C GLU A 25 4.32 9.10 -0.40
N VAL A 26 4.64 9.67 -1.57
CA VAL A 26 4.97 8.86 -2.75
C VAL A 26 6.30 8.17 -2.51
N GLY A 27 6.37 6.88 -2.80
CA GLY A 27 7.52 6.04 -2.53
C GLY A 27 7.37 5.16 -1.29
N GLU A 28 6.33 5.39 -0.48
CA GLU A 28 6.09 4.62 0.74
C GLU A 28 5.26 3.36 0.50
N VAL A 29 5.33 2.45 1.48
CA VAL A 29 4.53 1.23 1.56
C VAL A 29 3.73 1.26 2.84
N LEU A 30 2.41 1.19 2.70
CA LEU A 30 1.51 1.09 3.84
C LEU A 30 1.12 -0.36 4.09
N GLN A 31 1.04 -0.74 5.35
CA GLN A 31 0.63 -2.07 5.78
C GLN A 31 -0.70 -2.01 6.52
N VAL A 32 -1.59 -2.95 6.20
CA VAL A 32 -2.82 -3.21 6.94
C VAL A 32 -2.95 -4.69 7.21
N THR A 33 -3.27 -5.07 8.43
CA THR A 33 -3.61 -6.46 8.76
C THR A 33 -5.11 -6.67 8.55
N GLU A 34 -5.50 -7.72 7.83
CA GLU A 34 -6.91 -8.09 7.65
C GLU A 34 -7.47 -8.60 8.98
N GLU A 35 -8.57 -7.99 9.42
CA GLU A 35 -9.19 -8.30 10.71
C GLU A 35 -9.60 -9.78 10.82
N GLY A 36 -9.32 -10.39 11.97
CA GLY A 36 -9.58 -11.81 12.19
C GLY A 36 -8.61 -12.76 11.48
N THR A 37 -7.56 -12.26 10.83
CA THR A 37 -6.52 -13.09 10.20
C THR A 37 -5.12 -12.53 10.49
N ASN A 38 -4.08 -13.33 10.20
CA ASN A 38 -2.69 -12.84 10.21
C ASN A 38 -2.23 -12.36 8.82
N ARG A 39 -3.17 -12.11 7.89
CA ARG A 39 -2.84 -11.69 6.53
C ARG A 39 -2.50 -10.20 6.51
N LYS A 40 -1.32 -9.88 6.02
CA LYS A 40 -0.88 -8.51 5.78
C LYS A 40 -1.16 -8.08 4.35
N ILE A 41 -1.62 -6.84 4.19
CA ILE A 41 -1.94 -6.22 2.91
C ILE A 41 -1.06 -4.99 2.77
N PHE A 42 -0.27 -4.98 1.71
CA PHE A 42 0.64 -3.88 1.41
C PHE A 42 0.07 -3.01 0.29
N CYS A 43 0.00 -1.70 0.54
CA CYS A 43 -0.44 -0.70 -0.42
C CYS A 43 0.75 0.18 -0.81
N LEU A 44 1.17 0.08 -2.07
CA LEU A 44 2.25 0.89 -2.64
C LEU A 44 1.71 2.29 -2.98
N VAL A 45 2.37 3.32 -2.49
CA VAL A 45 1.97 4.72 -2.71
C VAL A 45 2.80 5.27 -3.87
N THR A 46 2.24 5.19 -5.07
CA THR A 46 2.97 5.53 -6.30
C THR A 46 2.63 6.91 -6.85
N LYS A 47 1.68 7.63 -6.26
CA LYS A 47 1.27 8.96 -6.71
C LYS A 47 0.45 9.70 -5.66
N LYS A 48 0.52 11.04 -5.69
CA LYS A 48 -0.23 11.92 -4.77
C LYS A 48 -1.72 11.95 -5.11
N ALA A 49 -2.07 12.03 -6.40
CA ALA A 49 -3.46 12.14 -6.83
C ALA A 49 -3.85 11.07 -7.85
N SER A 50 -5.15 10.71 -7.86
CA SER A 50 -5.64 9.61 -8.70
C SER A 50 -5.52 9.86 -10.21
N TYR A 51 -5.52 11.14 -10.63
CA TYR A 51 -5.42 11.54 -12.03
C TYR A 51 -3.98 11.58 -12.55
N GLN A 52 -2.98 11.56 -11.66
CA GLN A 52 -1.57 11.55 -12.06
C GLN A 52 -1.17 10.16 -12.58
N LYS A 53 -0.15 10.14 -13.44
CA LYS A 53 0.57 8.92 -13.81
C LYS A 53 1.83 8.85 -12.93
N PRO A 54 2.11 7.70 -12.30
CA PRO A 54 3.38 7.50 -11.62
C PRO A 54 4.52 7.47 -12.65
N ASN A 55 5.71 7.92 -12.27
CA ASN A 55 6.92 7.63 -13.02
C ASN A 55 7.47 6.23 -12.62
N TYR A 56 8.53 5.76 -13.27
CA TYR A 56 9.10 4.45 -12.96
C TYR A 56 9.70 4.38 -11.56
N GLU A 57 10.33 5.45 -11.08
CA GLU A 57 10.92 5.52 -9.73
C GLU A 57 9.84 5.47 -8.64
N ASP A 58 8.70 6.13 -8.85
CA ASP A 58 7.54 6.13 -7.95
C ASP A 58 6.96 4.72 -7.74
N VAL A 59 7.21 3.80 -8.67
CA VAL A 59 6.82 2.38 -8.56
C VAL A 59 7.97 1.53 -8.04
N TRP A 60 9.19 1.80 -8.50
CA TRP A 60 10.39 1.03 -8.14
C TRP A 60 10.77 1.17 -6.67
N ASN A 61 10.77 2.40 -6.15
CA ASN A 61 11.15 2.69 -4.78
C ASN A 61 10.27 1.96 -3.74
N PRO A 62 8.93 2.02 -3.80
CA PRO A 62 8.09 1.30 -2.84
C PRO A 62 8.17 -0.22 -3.03
N LEU A 63 8.49 -0.74 -4.22
CA LEU A 63 8.76 -2.17 -4.41
C LEU A 63 10.06 -2.61 -3.72
N CYS A 64 11.12 -1.81 -3.83
CA CYS A 64 12.37 -2.07 -3.12
C CYS A 64 12.16 -2.03 -1.61
N LEU A 65 11.43 -1.03 -1.11
CA LEU A 65 11.09 -0.94 0.31
C LEU A 65 10.25 -2.14 0.77
N LEU A 66 9.26 -2.57 -0.02
CA LEU A 66 8.46 -3.75 0.28
C LEU A 66 9.34 -5.00 0.40
N ARG A 67 10.33 -5.18 -0.50
CA ARG A 67 11.28 -6.30 -0.42
C ARG A 67 12.00 -6.32 0.92
N GLU A 68 12.55 -5.19 1.34
CA GLU A 68 13.28 -5.07 2.60
C GLU A 68 12.38 -5.38 3.81
N VAL A 69 11.14 -4.88 3.81
CA VAL A 69 10.15 -5.18 4.86
C VAL A 69 9.87 -6.68 4.92
N LEU A 70 9.64 -7.33 3.78
CA LEU A 70 9.35 -8.76 3.74
C LEU A 70 10.54 -9.61 4.20
N LEU A 71 11.77 -9.25 3.81
CA LEU A 71 12.98 -9.94 4.26
C LEU A 71 13.19 -9.79 5.77
N ALA A 72 12.97 -8.59 6.31
CA ALA A 72 13.08 -8.34 7.75
C ALA A 72 12.01 -9.07 8.57
N GLU A 73 10.84 -9.34 7.99
CA GLU A 73 9.80 -10.15 8.61
C GLU A 73 10.08 -11.66 8.54
N ASP A 74 10.65 -12.16 7.44
CA ASP A 74 10.99 -13.59 7.28
C ASP A 74 12.14 -14.03 8.19
N LEU A 75 13.01 -13.08 8.58
CA LEU A 75 14.12 -13.31 9.51
C LEU A 75 13.70 -13.32 11.00
N ARG A 76 12.39 -13.22 11.31
CA ARG A 76 11.85 -13.24 12.69
C ARG A 76 10.98 -14.46 12.94
#